data_AF-A0A024U0W9-F1
#
_entry.id   AF-A0A024U0W9-F1
#
_cell.length_a   1.000
_cell.length_b   1.000
_cell.length_c   1.000
_cell.angle_alpha   90.00
_cell.angle_beta   90.00
_cell.angle_gamma   90.00
#
_symmetry.space_group_name_H-M   'P 1'
#
loop_
_entity.id
_entity.type
_entity.pdbx_description
1 polymer ?
#
loop_
_entity_poly.entity_id
_entity_poly.type
_entity_poly.pdbx_seq_one_letter_code
_entity_poly.pdbx_strand_id
1 'polypeptide(L)'
;MYIIFNVAFAKAWGATPPNVGIGPCRRNATHPAPGSEAYNKTHNICDSFPMYMEVDYIRIYQDVSAMTLGCDPPTHPTKQWIDEHLKDYTDAKNPMTRVDGGATCNSDDDCLAIGTTVPSGRCAERRCFCVKGYGGPRCTKFVGAKSIDTKSPNFFGPQYLYPVVLISVVALVLVLTTVVRRKRHAVAVAVMAIATTSSTKQLDQSDADDDHVLLLRSFFSAKDGDYSLVGILDVSIPSSH
;
A
#
# COMPACT_ATOMS: atom_id res chain seq x y z
N MET A 1 -18.43 10.86 15.84
CA MET A 1 -19.51 11.81 16.14
C MET A 1 -20.84 11.15 15.79
N TYR A 2 -21.85 11.25 16.65
CA TYR A 2 -23.20 10.78 16.37
C TYR A 2 -24.16 11.98 16.42
N ILE A 3 -25.23 11.93 15.64
CA ILE A 3 -26.31 12.91 15.68
C ILE A 3 -27.54 12.20 16.22
N ILE A 4 -28.12 12.73 17.29
CA ILE A 4 -29.32 12.18 17.93
C ILE A 4 -30.44 13.20 17.80
N PHE A 5 -31.57 12.76 17.25
CA PHE A 5 -32.82 13.51 17.25
C PHE A 5 -33.80 12.74 18.13
N ASN A 6 -34.31 13.39 19.17
CA ASN A 6 -35.30 12.80 20.05
C ASN A 6 -36.27 13.87 20.57
N VAL A 7 -37.48 13.42 20.89
CA VAL A 7 -38.40 14.16 21.75
C VAL A 7 -38.25 13.56 23.16
N ALA A 8 -37.85 14.37 24.13
CA ALA A 8 -37.76 13.95 25.52
C ALA A 8 -38.44 14.95 26.44
N PHE A 9 -39.16 14.44 27.43
CA PHE A 9 -39.74 15.22 28.52
C PHE A 9 -39.11 14.73 29.83
N ALA A 10 -38.44 15.62 30.56
CA ALA A 10 -37.78 15.29 31.82
C ALA A 10 -38.16 16.28 32.91
N LYS A 11 -38.58 15.77 34.07
CA LYS A 11 -38.87 16.58 35.27
C LYS A 11 -37.64 17.37 35.72
N ALA A 12 -36.44 16.82 35.53
CA ALA A 12 -35.17 17.47 35.84
C ALA A 12 -34.88 18.71 34.98
N TRP A 13 -35.55 18.86 33.83
CA TRP A 13 -35.37 19.99 32.91
C TRP A 13 -36.55 20.99 32.94
N GLY A 14 -37.32 20.99 34.04
CA GLY A 14 -38.42 21.95 34.24
C GLY A 14 -39.72 21.58 33.54
N ALA A 15 -39.77 20.42 32.89
CA ALA A 15 -40.95 19.90 32.22
C ALA A 15 -41.89 19.28 33.26
N THR A 16 -42.76 20.10 33.85
CA THR A 16 -43.71 19.65 34.88
C THR A 16 -45.09 19.45 34.25
N PRO A 17 -45.72 18.27 34.41
CA PRO A 17 -47.04 18.05 33.86
C PRO A 17 -48.03 19.05 34.49
N PRO A 18 -49.10 19.45 33.79
CA PRO A 18 -49.98 20.50 34.29
C PRO A 18 -50.67 20.17 35.63
N ASN A 19 -50.74 18.89 36.02
CA ASN A 19 -51.34 18.39 37.25
C ASN A 19 -50.31 17.74 38.20
N VAL A 20 -49.21 18.44 38.52
CA VAL A 20 -48.15 17.95 39.40
C VAL A 20 -48.70 17.54 40.77
N GLY A 21 -48.53 16.27 41.15
CA GLY A 21 -48.92 15.77 42.49
C GLY A 21 -50.43 15.55 42.70
N ILE A 22 -51.27 15.83 41.69
CA ILE A 22 -52.74 15.71 41.78
C ILE A 22 -53.24 14.46 41.04
N GLY A 23 -52.53 13.99 40.00
CA GLY A 23 -52.93 12.81 39.24
C GLY A 23 -52.32 12.72 37.84
N PRO A 24 -52.86 11.84 36.97
CA PRO A 24 -52.46 11.75 35.56
C PRO A 24 -52.67 13.07 34.78
N CYS A 25 -52.06 13.22 33.60
CA CYS A 25 -52.16 14.44 32.76
C CYS A 25 -53.63 14.87 32.63
N ARG A 26 -54.49 13.93 32.21
CA ARG A 26 -55.94 14.10 32.32
C ARG A 26 -56.40 13.59 33.67
N ARG A 27 -57.04 14.46 34.46
CA ARG A 27 -58.05 14.17 35.52
C ARG A 27 -57.62 14.47 36.97
N ASN A 28 -58.09 15.62 37.46
CA ASN A 28 -59.11 15.73 38.52
C ASN A 28 -60.15 16.76 38.02
N ALA A 29 -61.45 16.48 38.11
CA ALA A 29 -62.51 17.35 37.56
C ALA A 29 -62.66 18.70 38.30
N THR A 30 -61.98 18.86 39.44
CA THR A 30 -62.11 20.02 40.33
C THR A 30 -60.86 20.90 40.38
N HIS A 31 -59.74 20.49 39.77
CA HIS A 31 -58.48 21.23 39.82
C HIS A 31 -57.73 21.18 38.48
N PRO A 32 -57.36 22.33 37.89
CA PRO A 32 -57.73 23.71 38.26
C PRO A 32 -59.24 23.95 38.16
N ALA A 33 -59.75 25.05 38.73
CA ALA A 33 -61.18 25.36 38.69
C ALA A 33 -61.72 25.34 37.24
N PRO A 34 -62.80 24.58 36.95
CA PRO A 34 -63.39 24.54 35.62
C PRO A 34 -63.69 25.94 35.09
N GLY A 35 -63.25 26.24 33.86
CA GLY A 35 -63.42 27.57 33.24
C GLY A 35 -62.31 28.59 33.55
N SER A 36 -61.32 28.26 34.37
CA SER A 36 -60.12 29.09 34.54
C SER A 36 -59.17 28.99 33.35
N GLU A 37 -58.34 30.02 33.12
CA GLU A 37 -57.30 30.00 32.08
C GLU A 37 -56.32 28.83 32.27
N ALA A 38 -55.99 28.51 33.52
CA ALA A 38 -55.17 27.36 33.88
C ALA A 38 -55.83 26.03 33.49
N TYR A 39 -57.15 25.90 33.67
CA TYR A 39 -57.92 24.72 33.24
C TYR A 39 -57.85 24.52 31.71
N ASN A 40 -57.95 25.59 30.94
CA ASN A 40 -57.89 25.51 29.47
C ASN A 40 -56.46 25.17 28.98
N LYS A 41 -55.42 25.77 29.57
CA LYS A 41 -54.02 25.47 29.23
C LYS A 41 -53.62 24.03 29.55
N THR A 42 -54.02 23.53 30.72
CA THR A 42 -53.73 22.15 31.15
C THR A 42 -54.41 21.11 30.25
N HIS A 43 -55.68 21.31 29.88
CA HIS A 43 -56.41 20.42 28.97
C HIS A 43 -55.81 20.42 27.57
N ASN A 44 -55.50 21.59 27.00
CA ASN A 44 -54.93 21.69 25.65
C ASN A 44 -53.60 20.92 25.50
N ILE A 45 -52.72 21.03 26.51
CA ILE A 45 -51.46 20.24 26.54
C ILE A 45 -51.75 18.74 26.58
N CYS A 46 -52.71 18.28 27.39
CA CYS A 46 -53.06 16.87 27.46
C CYS A 46 -53.88 16.38 26.25
N ASP A 47 -54.55 17.27 25.53
CA ASP A 47 -55.23 17.03 24.25
C ASP A 47 -54.25 16.90 23.08
N SER A 48 -53.09 17.54 23.20
CA SER A 48 -52.05 17.50 22.17
C SER A 48 -51.30 16.16 22.10
N PHE A 49 -51.56 15.22 23.02
CA PHE A 49 -50.97 13.88 22.97
C PHE A 49 -51.82 12.91 22.13
N PRO A 50 -51.21 12.11 21.24
CA PRO A 50 -49.78 12.01 20.95
C PRO A 50 -49.23 13.15 20.09
N MET A 51 -48.07 13.71 20.47
CA MET A 51 -47.34 14.71 19.69
C MET A 51 -46.36 14.03 18.72
N TYR A 52 -46.17 14.61 17.54
CA TYR A 52 -45.28 14.11 16.50
C TYR A 52 -44.13 15.09 16.24
N MET A 53 -42.92 14.56 16.03
CA MET A 53 -41.77 15.30 15.52
C MET A 53 -41.55 14.87 14.08
N GLU A 54 -41.71 15.81 13.15
CA GLU A 54 -41.50 15.58 11.73
C GLU A 54 -40.17 16.20 11.30
N VAL A 55 -39.32 15.40 10.65
CA VAL A 55 -38.02 15.83 10.12
C VAL A 55 -38.03 15.56 8.62
N ASP A 56 -38.08 16.62 7.81
CA ASP A 56 -38.14 16.53 6.34
C ASP A 56 -36.81 16.05 5.75
N TYR A 57 -35.71 16.75 6.05
CA TYR A 57 -34.37 16.31 5.67
C TYR A 57 -33.31 16.85 6.62
N ILE A 58 -32.18 16.15 6.63
CA ILE A 58 -30.95 16.58 7.31
C ILE A 58 -29.87 16.72 6.24
N ARG A 59 -29.22 17.89 6.18
CA ARG A 59 -28.11 18.16 5.27
C ARG A 59 -26.87 18.50 6.09
N ILE A 60 -25.79 17.78 5.84
CA ILE A 60 -24.49 18.00 6.48
C ILE A 60 -23.53 18.44 5.39
N TYR A 61 -23.00 19.65 5.54
CA TYR A 61 -21.98 20.19 4.65
C TYR A 61 -20.67 20.27 5.43
N GLN A 62 -19.60 19.75 4.83
CA GLN A 62 -18.26 19.86 5.36
C GLN A 62 -17.42 20.61 4.33
N ASP A 63 -16.58 21.54 4.80
CA ASP A 63 -15.64 22.24 3.94
C ASP A 63 -14.65 21.24 3.34
N VAL A 64 -14.51 21.28 2.00
CA VAL A 64 -13.54 20.46 1.26
C VAL A 64 -12.10 20.74 1.69
N SER A 65 -11.81 21.95 2.19
CA SER A 65 -10.47 22.33 2.62
C SER A 65 -10.05 21.74 3.98
N ALA A 66 -11.03 21.35 4.81
CA ALA A 66 -10.82 20.88 6.18
C ALA A 66 -11.40 19.48 6.41
N MET A 67 -11.60 18.69 5.35
CA MET A 67 -12.07 17.31 5.50
C MET A 67 -10.93 16.36 5.82
N THR A 68 -11.05 15.62 6.90
CA THR A 68 -10.30 14.38 7.08
C THR A 68 -11.27 13.23 6.91
N LEU A 69 -11.38 12.75 5.67
CA LEU A 69 -12.13 11.55 5.36
C LEU A 69 -11.27 10.34 5.75
N GLY A 70 -11.70 9.58 6.75
CA GLY A 70 -11.01 8.37 7.13
C GLY A 70 -11.47 7.83 8.48
N CYS A 71 -11.22 6.55 8.71
CA CYS A 71 -11.46 5.90 9.99
C CYS A 71 -10.42 6.29 11.05
N ASP A 72 -9.31 6.93 10.67
CA ASP A 72 -8.19 7.26 11.55
C ASP A 72 -7.54 8.60 11.16
N PRO A 73 -8.24 9.74 11.36
CA PRO A 73 -7.70 11.06 11.05
C PRO A 73 -6.55 11.43 12.02
N PRO A 74 -5.50 12.15 11.59
CA PRO A 74 -4.36 12.49 12.46
C PRO A 74 -4.72 13.30 13.70
N THR A 75 -5.76 14.14 13.62
CA THR A 75 -6.21 14.97 14.75
C THR A 75 -7.01 14.18 15.78
N HIS A 76 -7.58 13.03 15.40
CA HIS A 76 -8.38 12.17 16.25
C HIS A 76 -8.06 10.71 15.93
N PRO A 77 -6.87 10.21 16.37
CA PRO A 77 -6.37 8.90 15.99
C PRO A 77 -7.22 7.81 16.64
N THR A 78 -8.28 7.42 15.93
CA THR A 78 -9.27 6.46 16.41
C THR A 78 -8.63 5.09 16.55
N LYS A 79 -7.66 4.77 15.70
CA LYS A 79 -6.88 3.54 15.81
C LYS A 79 -6.10 3.51 17.13
N GLN A 80 -5.38 4.58 17.45
CA GLN A 80 -4.61 4.68 18.69
C GLN A 80 -5.52 4.58 19.92
N TRP A 81 -6.67 5.25 19.89
CA TRP A 81 -7.67 5.16 20.95
C TRP A 81 -8.13 3.72 21.20
N ILE A 82 -8.45 2.97 20.14
CA ILE A 82 -8.87 1.56 20.23
C ILE A 82 -7.72 0.68 20.75
N ASP A 83 -6.50 0.89 20.26
CA ASP A 83 -5.32 0.12 20.66
C ASP A 83 -5.02 0.34 22.18
N GLU A 84 -5.19 1.56 22.69
CA GLU A 84 -4.99 1.90 24.11
C GLU A 84 -6.15 1.44 25.02
N HIS A 85 -7.38 1.36 24.50
CA HIS A 85 -8.60 0.98 25.23
C HIS A 85 -9.10 -0.41 24.84
N LEU A 86 -8.21 -1.31 24.43
CA LEU A 86 -8.59 -2.63 23.87
C LEU A 86 -9.47 -3.46 24.83
N LYS A 87 -9.30 -3.28 26.14
CA LYS A 87 -10.09 -3.97 27.18
C LYS A 87 -11.59 -3.63 27.13
N ASP A 88 -11.96 -2.46 26.60
CA ASP A 88 -13.35 -2.03 26.50
C ASP A 88 -14.05 -2.64 25.27
N TYR A 89 -13.27 -3.08 24.27
CA TYR A 89 -13.75 -3.59 22.98
C TYR A 89 -13.53 -5.09 22.79
N THR A 90 -12.75 -5.73 23.65
CA THR A 90 -12.41 -7.16 23.54
C THR A 90 -12.75 -7.91 24.81
N ASP A 91 -13.28 -9.10 24.64
CA ASP A 91 -13.51 -10.05 25.72
C ASP A 91 -13.18 -11.48 25.24
N ALA A 92 -13.36 -12.48 26.12
CA ALA A 92 -13.08 -13.87 25.77
C ALA A 92 -13.97 -14.43 24.65
N LYS A 93 -15.12 -13.81 24.37
CA LYS A 93 -16.07 -14.19 23.30
C LYS A 93 -15.94 -13.32 22.05
N ASN A 94 -15.28 -12.16 22.15
CA ASN A 94 -15.00 -11.20 21.08
C ASN A 94 -13.50 -10.84 21.07
N PRO A 95 -12.63 -11.78 20.66
CA PRO A 95 -11.22 -11.48 20.53
C PRO A 95 -10.99 -10.53 19.35
N MET A 96 -10.08 -9.55 19.54
CA MET A 96 -9.60 -8.72 18.43
C MET A 96 -8.85 -9.60 17.43
N THR A 97 -9.54 -9.98 16.36
CA THR A 97 -9.01 -10.80 15.28
C THR A 97 -8.89 -9.95 14.03
N ARG A 98 -7.70 -10.00 13.42
CA ARG A 98 -7.47 -9.35 12.14
C ARG A 98 -8.22 -10.12 11.07
N VAL A 99 -9.09 -9.44 10.35
CA VAL A 99 -9.83 -10.00 9.22
C VAL A 99 -9.02 -9.83 7.94
N ASP A 100 -8.71 -10.94 7.29
CA ASP A 100 -8.10 -10.98 5.97
C ASP A 100 -9.14 -11.42 4.95
N GLY A 101 -9.58 -10.48 4.12
CA GLY A 101 -10.60 -10.74 3.12
C GLY A 101 -12.02 -10.59 3.68
N GLY A 102 -13.00 -11.12 2.96
CA GLY A 102 -14.40 -11.10 3.34
C GLY A 102 -15.20 -9.87 2.89
N ALA A 103 -14.58 -8.87 2.25
CA ALA A 103 -15.35 -7.82 1.58
C ALA A 103 -16.13 -8.38 0.40
N THR A 104 -17.28 -7.77 0.12
CA THR A 104 -18.08 -8.09 -1.07
C THR A 104 -17.34 -7.66 -2.33
N CYS A 105 -17.26 -8.57 -3.31
CA CYS A 105 -16.63 -8.36 -4.60
C CYS A 105 -17.49 -8.89 -5.76
N ASN A 106 -17.30 -8.31 -6.94
CA ASN A 106 -17.91 -8.74 -8.19
C ASN A 106 -16.89 -9.37 -9.13
N SER A 107 -15.67 -8.83 -9.17
CA SER A 107 -14.53 -9.35 -9.93
C SER A 107 -13.28 -9.44 -9.06
N ASP A 108 -12.25 -10.13 -9.55
CA ASP A 108 -10.97 -10.22 -8.83
C ASP A 108 -10.33 -8.85 -8.58
N ASP A 109 -10.55 -7.88 -9.48
CA ASP A 109 -10.03 -6.52 -9.38
C ASP A 109 -10.50 -5.77 -8.13
N ASP A 110 -11.67 -6.09 -7.59
CA ASP A 110 -12.19 -5.53 -6.34
C ASP A 110 -11.32 -5.87 -5.12
N CYS A 111 -10.51 -6.93 -5.23
CA CYS A 111 -9.67 -7.47 -4.18
C CYS A 111 -8.17 -7.19 -4.41
N LEU A 112 -7.84 -6.33 -5.38
CA LEU A 112 -6.47 -5.98 -5.74
C LEU A 112 -5.98 -4.71 -5.05
N ALA A 113 -4.76 -4.75 -4.54
CA ALA A 113 -4.02 -3.60 -4.07
C ALA A 113 -3.63 -2.74 -5.29
N ILE A 114 -4.01 -1.46 -5.25
CA ILE A 114 -3.73 -0.52 -6.33
C ILE A 114 -2.21 -0.36 -6.46
N GLY A 115 -1.68 -0.55 -7.67
CA GLY A 115 -0.26 -0.33 -7.97
C GLY A 115 0.66 -1.53 -7.73
N THR A 116 0.13 -2.73 -7.47
CA THR A 116 0.95 -3.96 -7.38
C THR A 116 0.89 -4.75 -8.68
N THR A 117 2.06 -5.15 -9.19
CA THR A 117 2.19 -6.09 -10.33
C THR A 117 1.80 -7.53 -9.96
N VAL A 118 1.56 -7.79 -8.67
CA VAL A 118 1.21 -9.09 -8.11
C VAL A 118 -0.22 -9.03 -7.56
N PRO A 119 -1.07 -10.04 -7.85
CA PRO A 119 -2.42 -10.08 -7.32
C PRO A 119 -2.41 -10.25 -5.79
N SER A 120 -3.02 -9.32 -5.06
CA SER A 120 -3.11 -9.35 -3.60
C SER A 120 -4.29 -10.16 -3.06
N GLY A 121 -5.29 -10.42 -3.89
CA GLY A 121 -6.48 -11.17 -3.53
C GLY A 121 -7.27 -11.63 -4.75
N ARG A 122 -8.24 -12.52 -4.51
CA ARG A 122 -9.19 -13.04 -5.51
C ARG A 122 -10.62 -12.94 -5.02
N CYS A 123 -11.56 -12.82 -5.93
CA CYS A 123 -12.98 -12.88 -5.66
C CYS A 123 -13.48 -14.32 -5.83
N ALA A 124 -13.97 -14.93 -4.76
CA ALA A 124 -14.69 -16.20 -4.83
C ALA A 124 -15.95 -16.09 -3.98
N GLU A 125 -17.06 -16.68 -4.43
CA GLU A 125 -18.32 -16.66 -3.67
C GLU A 125 -18.79 -15.24 -3.27
N ARG A 126 -18.54 -14.24 -4.14
CA ARG A 126 -18.80 -12.81 -3.86
C ARG A 126 -18.03 -12.25 -2.66
N ARG A 127 -16.94 -12.91 -2.23
CA ARG A 127 -16.07 -12.50 -1.12
C ARG A 127 -14.61 -12.45 -1.55
N CYS A 128 -13.88 -11.46 -1.05
CA CYS A 128 -12.43 -11.38 -1.27
C CYS A 128 -11.68 -12.41 -0.42
N PHE A 129 -10.72 -13.10 -1.01
CA PHE A 129 -9.76 -13.97 -0.34
C PHE A 129 -8.36 -13.45 -0.58
N CYS A 130 -7.63 -13.15 0.50
CA CYS A 130 -6.31 -12.53 0.42
C CYS A 130 -5.19 -13.53 0.21
N VAL A 131 -4.19 -13.12 -0.56
CA VAL A 131 -2.91 -13.81 -0.69
C VAL A 131 -2.07 -13.57 0.58
N LYS A 132 -1.21 -14.53 0.92
CA LYS A 132 -0.34 -14.41 2.09
C LYS A 132 0.54 -13.15 2.01
N GLY A 133 0.55 -12.37 3.09
CA GLY A 133 1.26 -11.10 3.16
C GLY A 133 0.37 -9.89 2.87
N TYR A 134 -0.85 -10.11 2.38
CA TYR A 134 -1.89 -9.08 2.26
C TYR A 134 -3.01 -9.32 3.27
N GLY A 135 -3.64 -8.23 3.70
CA GLY A 135 -4.70 -8.26 4.68
C GLY A 135 -5.70 -7.11 4.50
N GLY A 136 -6.70 -7.10 5.36
CA GLY A 136 -7.84 -6.19 5.28
C GLY A 136 -8.98 -6.74 4.40
N PRO A 137 -10.15 -6.08 4.40
CA PRO A 137 -11.37 -6.63 3.81
C PRO A 137 -11.26 -6.90 2.31
N ARG A 138 -10.58 -6.01 1.57
CA ARG A 138 -10.33 -6.11 0.12
C ARG A 138 -8.87 -6.47 -0.21
N CYS A 139 -8.10 -6.96 0.75
CA CYS A 139 -6.70 -7.37 0.52
C CYS A 139 -5.77 -6.28 0.00
N THR A 140 -6.13 -5.00 0.17
CA THR A 140 -5.38 -3.85 -0.37
C THR A 140 -4.17 -3.47 0.48
N LYS A 141 -4.08 -3.99 1.72
CA LYS A 141 -3.02 -3.63 2.66
C LYS A 141 -1.97 -4.72 2.73
N PHE A 142 -0.72 -4.36 2.44
CA PHE A 142 0.41 -5.25 2.72
C PHE A 142 0.68 -5.29 4.23
N VAL A 143 0.66 -6.49 4.80
CA VAL A 143 0.84 -6.76 6.25
C VAL A 143 2.12 -7.54 6.54
N GLY A 144 2.91 -7.85 5.51
CA GLY A 144 4.12 -8.67 5.61
C GLY A 144 3.80 -10.17 5.71
N ALA A 145 4.63 -11.01 5.07
CA ALA A 145 4.50 -12.45 5.18
C ALA A 145 5.03 -12.92 6.55
N LYS A 146 4.15 -13.39 7.45
CA LYS A 146 4.57 -14.00 8.74
C LYS A 146 5.30 -15.35 8.58
N SER A 147 5.31 -15.93 7.38
CA SER A 147 6.16 -17.05 7.00
C SER A 147 6.27 -17.09 5.48
N ILE A 148 7.49 -17.03 4.96
CA ILE A 148 7.78 -17.31 3.56
C ILE A 148 7.78 -18.84 3.43
N ASP A 149 6.64 -19.41 3.06
CA ASP A 149 6.53 -20.83 2.77
C ASP A 149 6.76 -21.06 1.27
N THR A 150 8.03 -21.25 0.91
CA THR A 150 8.52 -21.49 -0.44
C THR A 150 8.16 -22.88 -1.00
N LYS A 151 7.38 -23.69 -0.26
CA LYS A 151 6.93 -25.02 -0.69
C LYS A 151 5.49 -25.08 -1.18
N SER A 152 4.73 -23.99 -1.08
CA SER A 152 3.36 -23.96 -1.59
C SER A 152 3.36 -23.88 -3.13
N PRO A 153 2.52 -24.66 -3.83
CA PRO A 153 2.34 -24.54 -5.29
C PRO A 153 1.82 -23.16 -5.72
N ASN A 154 1.39 -22.32 -4.76
CA ASN A 154 0.87 -20.97 -4.98
C ASN A 154 1.88 -19.85 -4.63
N PHE A 155 3.18 -20.15 -4.57
CA PHE A 155 4.22 -19.14 -4.32
C PHE A 155 4.61 -18.42 -5.63
N PHE A 156 4.18 -17.16 -5.76
CA PHE A 156 4.42 -16.27 -6.91
C PHE A 156 5.70 -15.42 -6.76
N GLY A 157 6.82 -16.04 -6.41
CA GLY A 157 8.16 -15.48 -6.65
C GLY A 157 8.79 -16.15 -7.89
N PRO A 158 9.90 -15.62 -8.46
CA PRO A 158 10.68 -16.40 -9.42
C PRO A 158 11.14 -17.67 -8.71
N GLN A 159 10.42 -18.77 -8.99
CA GLN A 159 10.73 -20.11 -8.54
C GLN A 159 12.23 -20.34 -8.69
N TYR A 160 12.92 -20.76 -7.62
CA TYR A 160 14.39 -20.84 -7.54
C TYR A 160 15.06 -21.52 -8.74
N LEU A 161 14.32 -22.39 -9.43
CA LEU A 161 14.74 -23.00 -10.69
C LEU A 161 15.17 -21.96 -11.74
N TYR A 162 14.41 -20.88 -11.93
CA TYR A 162 14.71 -19.89 -12.97
C TYR A 162 16.03 -19.12 -12.73
N PRO A 163 16.27 -18.49 -11.55
CA PRO A 163 17.54 -17.82 -11.30
C PRO A 163 18.71 -18.81 -11.22
N VAL A 164 18.52 -20.03 -10.69
CA VAL A 164 19.59 -21.04 -10.64
C VAL A 164 19.99 -21.50 -12.04
N VAL A 165 19.02 -21.75 -12.92
CA VAL A 165 19.30 -22.12 -14.32
C VAL A 165 20.01 -20.98 -15.04
N LEU A 166 19.57 -19.73 -14.89
CA LEU A 166 20.24 -18.58 -15.52
C LEU A 166 21.68 -18.41 -15.03
N ILE A 167 21.93 -18.50 -13.72
CA ILE A 167 23.30 -18.39 -13.16
C ILE A 167 24.17 -19.54 -13.69
N SER A 168 23.64 -20.76 -13.78
CA SER A 168 24.38 -21.92 -14.29
C SER A 168 24.77 -21.77 -15.77
N VAL A 169 23.86 -21.25 -16.61
CA VAL A 169 24.11 -21.01 -18.04
C VAL A 169 25.14 -19.90 -18.23
N VAL A 170 25.02 -18.80 -17.48
CA VAL A 170 26.00 -17.69 -17.54
C VAL A 170 27.38 -18.16 -17.10
N ALA A 171 27.49 -18.95 -16.03
CA ALA A 171 28.76 -19.51 -15.57
C ALA A 171 29.41 -20.41 -16.63
N LEU A 172 28.62 -21.29 -17.28
CA LEU A 172 29.11 -22.15 -18.36
C LEU A 172 29.63 -21.36 -19.55
N VAL A 173 28.92 -20.30 -19.96
CA VAL A 173 29.35 -19.42 -21.07
C VAL A 173 30.64 -18.67 -20.73
N LEU A 174 30.78 -18.20 -19.48
CA LEU A 174 32.01 -17.54 -19.02
C LEU A 174 33.22 -18.50 -19.00
N VAL A 175 33.02 -19.74 -18.56
CA VAL A 175 34.07 -20.77 -18.59
C VAL A 175 34.45 -21.14 -20.03
N LEU A 176 33.47 -21.33 -20.92
CA LEU A 176 33.72 -21.63 -22.33
C LEU A 176 34.48 -20.50 -23.04
N THR A 177 34.05 -19.25 -22.83
CA THR A 177 34.70 -18.08 -23.46
C THR A 177 36.12 -17.88 -22.95
N THR A 178 36.38 -18.09 -21.65
CA THR A 178 37.74 -18.01 -21.09
C THR A 178 38.65 -19.12 -21.60
N VAL A 179 38.16 -20.37 -21.74
CA VAL A 179 38.91 -21.49 -22.32
C VAL A 179 39.23 -21.24 -23.80
N VAL A 180 38.25 -20.79 -24.59
CA VAL A 180 38.46 -20.46 -26.01
C VAL A 180 39.45 -19.31 -26.18
N ARG A 181 39.35 -18.25 -25.36
CA ARG A 181 40.33 -17.15 -25.35
C ARG A 181 41.72 -17.65 -25.01
N ARG A 182 41.89 -18.47 -23.96
CA ARG A 182 43.18 -19.06 -23.60
C ARG A 182 43.78 -19.90 -24.73
N LYS A 183 42.98 -20.74 -25.39
CA LYS A 183 43.44 -21.52 -26.56
C LYS A 183 43.85 -20.62 -27.73
N ARG A 184 43.06 -19.57 -28.05
CA ARG A 184 43.40 -18.61 -29.11
C ARG A 184 44.68 -17.83 -28.80
N HIS A 185 44.88 -17.39 -27.55
CA HIS A 185 46.12 -16.72 -27.13
C HIS A 185 47.33 -17.65 -27.19
N ALA A 186 47.21 -18.91 -26.78
CA ALA A 186 48.31 -19.88 -26.88
C ALA A 186 48.71 -20.16 -28.34
N VAL A 187 47.74 -20.28 -29.25
CA VAL A 187 48.01 -20.45 -30.69
C VAL A 187 48.63 -19.18 -31.29
N ALA A 188 48.14 -17.98 -30.95
CA ALA A 188 48.71 -16.72 -31.44
C ALA A 188 50.16 -16.51 -30.95
N VAL A 189 50.47 -16.85 -29.70
CA VAL A 189 51.84 -16.77 -29.16
C VAL A 189 52.76 -17.79 -29.84
N ALA A 190 52.28 -19.01 -30.10
CA ALA A 190 53.05 -20.01 -30.85
C ALA A 190 53.34 -19.59 -32.30
N VAL A 191 52.37 -18.98 -32.98
CA VAL A 191 52.53 -18.46 -34.35
C VAL A 191 53.50 -17.27 -34.39
N MET A 192 53.42 -16.36 -33.41
CA MET A 192 54.37 -15.23 -33.31
C MET A 192 55.79 -15.68 -32.99
N ALA A 193 55.97 -16.71 -32.15
CA ALA A 193 57.28 -17.30 -31.87
C ALA A 193 57.91 -17.93 -33.11
N ILE A 194 57.11 -18.60 -33.95
CA ILE A 194 57.57 -19.17 -35.24
C ILE A 194 57.92 -18.05 -36.24
N ALA A 195 57.15 -16.97 -36.29
CA ALA A 195 57.43 -15.83 -37.17
C ALA A 195 58.71 -15.07 -36.78
N THR A 196 59.05 -15.00 -35.49
CA THR A 196 60.32 -14.37 -35.05
C THR A 196 61.56 -15.21 -35.40
N THR A 197 61.44 -16.53 -35.53
CA THR A 197 62.56 -17.39 -35.94
C THR A 197 62.84 -17.37 -37.45
N SER A 198 61.91 -16.92 -38.29
CA SER A 198 62.14 -16.79 -39.74
C SER A 198 62.84 -15.47 -40.14
N SER A 199 62.76 -14.42 -39.32
CA SER A 199 63.40 -13.12 -39.64
C SER A 199 64.91 -13.09 -39.38
N THR A 200 65.49 -14.04 -38.65
CA THR A 200 66.94 -14.03 -38.37
C THR A 200 67.79 -14.65 -39.49
N LYS A 201 67.18 -15.13 -40.58
CA LYS A 201 67.88 -15.78 -41.70
C LYS A 201 67.97 -14.94 -42.98
N GLN A 202 67.52 -13.69 -42.98
CA GLN A 202 67.40 -12.90 -44.22
C GLN A 202 67.91 -11.46 -44.09
N LEU A 203 69.08 -11.27 -43.48
CA LEU A 203 69.86 -10.02 -43.58
C LEU A 203 71.33 -10.36 -43.78
N ASP A 204 71.62 -10.92 -44.95
CA ASP A 204 72.92 -10.73 -45.62
C ASP A 204 72.58 -10.51 -47.11
N GLN A 205 73.28 -9.57 -47.74
CA GLN A 205 73.22 -9.19 -49.18
C GLN A 205 72.47 -7.88 -49.58
N SER A 206 73.32 -6.90 -49.89
CA SER A 206 73.31 -5.90 -50.98
C SER A 206 72.50 -4.59 -50.90
N ASP A 207 73.32 -3.54 -51.01
CA ASP A 207 73.12 -2.13 -51.36
C ASP A 207 72.22 -1.80 -52.58
N ALA A 208 71.77 -0.54 -52.53
CA ALA A 208 71.62 0.46 -53.62
C ALA A 208 70.20 0.90 -54.03
N ASP A 209 70.08 2.24 -54.02
CA ASP A 209 69.13 3.16 -54.67
C ASP A 209 67.69 3.38 -54.15
N ASP A 210 67.55 4.57 -53.58
CA ASP A 210 66.58 5.64 -53.80
C ASP A 210 65.05 5.40 -53.70
N ASP A 211 64.56 6.04 -52.64
CA ASP A 211 63.41 6.94 -52.57
C ASP A 211 61.97 6.43 -52.34
N HIS A 212 61.41 7.07 -51.29
CA HIS A 212 60.03 7.13 -50.80
C HIS A 212 59.45 5.90 -50.07
N VAL A 213 59.52 5.90 -48.73
CA VAL A 213 58.53 6.53 -47.83
C VAL A 213 59.13 6.55 -46.42
N LEU A 214 59.59 7.73 -46.00
CA LEU A 214 60.04 8.02 -44.64
C LEU A 214 58.83 8.31 -43.74
N LEU A 215 58.85 7.66 -42.57
CA LEU A 215 58.59 8.24 -41.25
C LEU A 215 57.13 8.49 -40.82
N LEU A 216 56.73 8.25 -39.57
CA LEU A 216 57.50 8.23 -38.33
C LEU A 216 56.76 7.41 -37.26
N ARG A 217 57.54 6.66 -36.47
CA ARG A 217 57.19 6.17 -35.15
C ARG A 217 56.52 7.26 -34.32
N SER A 218 55.30 7.01 -33.86
CA SER A 218 54.64 7.60 -32.70
C SER A 218 53.36 6.77 -32.48
N PHE A 219 52.92 6.27 -31.33
CA PHE A 219 53.15 6.60 -29.93
C PHE A 219 53.02 5.30 -29.10
N PHE A 220 54.09 4.91 -28.41
CA PHE A 220 53.91 4.40 -27.06
C PHE A 220 53.61 5.63 -26.20
N SER A 221 52.36 5.82 -25.82
CA SER A 221 51.99 6.73 -24.74
C SER A 221 50.93 6.02 -23.91
N ALA A 222 51.40 5.52 -22.77
CA ALA A 222 50.54 5.17 -21.67
C ALA A 222 49.65 6.37 -21.35
N LYS A 223 48.34 6.13 -21.29
CA LYS A 223 47.42 7.02 -20.60
C LYS A 223 46.52 6.17 -19.74
N ASP A 224 46.76 6.30 -18.44
CA ASP A 224 45.83 6.01 -17.39
C ASP A 224 44.45 6.59 -17.73
N GLY A 225 43.43 5.76 -17.58
CA GLY A 225 42.03 6.12 -17.71
C GLY A 225 41.31 5.55 -16.51
N ASP A 226 41.34 6.32 -15.42
CA ASP A 226 40.46 6.20 -14.26
C ASP A 226 39.00 6.04 -14.72
N TYR A 227 38.40 4.88 -14.43
CA TYR A 227 36.96 4.80 -14.23
C TYR A 227 36.72 5.04 -12.73
N SER A 228 36.63 6.31 -12.37
CA SER A 228 36.21 6.75 -11.05
C SER A 228 34.74 6.37 -10.82
N LEU A 229 34.53 5.62 -9.74
CA LEU A 229 33.28 5.55 -8.98
C LEU A 229 32.93 6.94 -8.44
N VAL A 230 32.07 7.72 -9.10
CA VAL A 230 31.12 8.67 -8.46
C VAL A 230 29.98 8.97 -9.44
N GLY A 231 28.75 8.72 -8.99
CA GLY A 231 27.50 9.06 -9.66
C GLY A 231 26.37 8.43 -8.85
N ILE A 232 26.19 8.86 -7.60
CA ILE A 232 25.12 9.78 -7.20
C ILE A 232 23.79 9.35 -7.84
N LEU A 233 23.04 8.61 -7.02
CA LEU A 233 21.67 8.22 -7.22
C LEU A 233 20.78 9.48 -7.05
N ASP A 234 20.67 10.32 -8.07
CA ASP A 234 19.64 11.35 -8.10
C ASP A 234 18.30 10.70 -8.48
N VAL A 235 17.55 10.34 -7.45
CA VAL A 235 16.13 10.01 -7.54
C VAL A 235 15.37 11.31 -7.70
N SER A 236 15.11 11.70 -8.96
CA SER A 236 14.11 12.71 -9.26
C SER A 236 12.71 12.11 -9.10
N ILE A 237 12.06 12.54 -8.02
CA ILE A 237 10.63 12.42 -7.77
C ILE A 237 9.92 13.41 -8.71
N PRO A 238 8.99 13.00 -9.59
CA PRO A 238 8.08 13.96 -10.20
C PRO A 238 7.00 14.32 -9.17
N SER A 239 7.08 15.54 -8.65
CA SER A 239 5.96 16.22 -8.00
C SER A 239 4.94 16.60 -9.08
N SER A 240 3.75 16.01 -9.05
CA SER A 240 2.58 16.55 -9.74
C SER A 240 1.69 17.27 -8.73
N HIS A 241 1.28 18.47 -9.15
CA HIS A 241 0.31 19.38 -8.54
C HIS A 241 -0.99 18.71 -8.06
#